data_AF-A0A7Y4XTF3-F1
#
_entry.id   AF-A0A7Y4XTF3-F1
#
_cell.length_a   1.000
_cell.length_b   1.000
_cell.length_c   1.000
_cell.angle_alpha   90.00
_cell.angle_beta   90.00
_cell.angle_gamma   90.00
#
_symmetry.space_group_name_H-M   'P 1'
#
loop_
_entity.id
_entity.type
_entity.pdbx_description
1 polymer ?
#
loop_
_entity_poly.entity_id
_entity_poly.type
_entity_poly.pdbx_seq_one_letter_code
_entity_poly.pdbx_strand_id
1 'polypeptide(L)'
;MNKILIVVTLILISGFEVKKSQKFNYRISGNGKPTIIVDLAMGETLQSWHSLQTRLCKLTTVVTYDRLGLGKSDTTSVPRTIENLSIELNEFLTSNGIPGPYLLIGHSLGTSILRKYQNDHHENVLGMILIDPVHEDQFDRLIAIKSKEDQEKTIKWREKFEMTLKTGERNEAIMYHQQMAAMRDVKYPTNIPITIIGSFRVGPGASEEDRQIKKELFNQWLNQAPQIKLVATTKSGHYIQDSEPELLIDEVKLMIEKLRTE
;
A
#
# COMPACT_ATOMS: atom_id res chain seq x y z
N MET A 1 27.20 -68.24 -25.16
CA MET A 1 25.89 -67.56 -25.13
C MET A 1 25.99 -66.37 -24.18
N ASN A 2 26.32 -65.19 -24.68
CA ASN A 2 26.45 -63.98 -23.85
C ASN A 2 25.23 -63.08 -24.07
N LYS A 3 24.42 -62.90 -23.04
CA LYS A 3 23.29 -61.96 -23.02
C LYS A 3 23.83 -60.56 -22.74
N ILE A 4 23.58 -59.63 -23.65
CA ILE A 4 23.84 -58.19 -23.49
C ILE A 4 22.78 -57.63 -22.55
N LEU A 5 23.20 -57.03 -21.44
CA LEU A 5 22.36 -56.31 -20.49
C LEU A 5 22.26 -54.85 -20.94
N ILE A 6 21.08 -54.43 -21.41
CA ILE A 6 20.77 -53.03 -21.69
C ILE A 6 20.39 -52.37 -20.36
N VAL A 7 21.24 -51.48 -19.87
CA VAL A 7 20.92 -50.62 -18.72
C VAL A 7 20.15 -49.42 -19.26
N VAL A 8 18.84 -49.39 -19.03
CA VAL A 8 18.00 -48.21 -19.29
C VAL A 8 18.15 -47.28 -18.08
N THR A 9 18.92 -46.21 -18.24
CA THR A 9 18.99 -45.14 -17.26
C THR A 9 17.69 -44.35 -17.29
N LEU A 10 16.81 -44.58 -16.31
CA LEU A 10 15.67 -43.70 -16.06
C LEU A 10 16.19 -42.35 -15.55
N ILE A 11 16.06 -41.31 -16.38
CA ILE A 11 16.21 -39.93 -15.93
C ILE A 11 14.88 -39.53 -15.29
N LEU A 12 14.86 -39.45 -13.95
CA LEU A 12 13.79 -38.79 -13.21
C LEU A 12 13.92 -37.28 -13.44
N ILE A 13 13.17 -36.74 -14.39
CA ILE A 13 12.95 -35.30 -14.50
C ILE A 13 11.91 -34.97 -13.43
N SER A 14 12.36 -34.45 -12.29
CA SER A 14 11.48 -33.82 -11.31
C SER A 14 10.69 -32.72 -12.00
N GLY A 15 9.36 -32.83 -12.03
CA GLY A 15 8.49 -31.83 -12.62
C GLY A 15 8.71 -30.47 -11.98
N PHE A 16 9.32 -29.56 -12.72
CA PHE A 16 9.16 -28.14 -12.46
C PHE A 16 7.73 -27.78 -12.85
N GLU A 17 6.84 -27.74 -11.85
CA GLU A 17 5.55 -27.11 -12.03
C GLU A 17 5.81 -25.61 -12.23
N VAL A 18 5.72 -25.14 -13.48
CA VAL A 18 5.76 -23.72 -13.78
C VAL A 18 4.56 -23.10 -13.08
N LYS A 19 4.80 -22.46 -11.93
CA LYS A 19 3.77 -21.71 -11.21
C LYS A 19 3.17 -20.72 -12.20
N LYS A 20 1.90 -20.89 -12.55
CA LYS A 20 1.21 -20.01 -13.49
C LYS A 20 1.35 -18.57 -12.96
N SER A 21 1.93 -17.68 -13.76
CA SER A 21 2.02 -16.26 -13.41
C SER A 21 0.61 -15.74 -13.11
N GLN A 22 0.42 -15.16 -11.93
CA GLN A 22 -0.87 -14.60 -11.55
C GLN A 22 -1.13 -13.36 -12.41
N LYS A 23 -2.37 -13.22 -12.87
CA LYS A 23 -2.77 -12.10 -13.72
C LYS A 23 -3.25 -10.93 -12.87
N PHE A 24 -2.62 -9.79 -13.06
CA PHE A 24 -3.06 -8.52 -12.51
C PHE A 24 -3.94 -7.77 -13.51
N ASN A 25 -5.00 -7.12 -13.04
CA ASN A 25 -5.65 -6.03 -13.75
C ASN A 25 -4.92 -4.74 -13.43
N TYR A 26 -4.43 -4.05 -14.45
CA TYR A 26 -3.67 -2.81 -14.27
C TYR A 26 -3.90 -1.85 -15.43
N ARG A 27 -3.59 -0.57 -15.20
CA ARG A 27 -3.60 0.46 -16.22
C ARG A 27 -2.31 1.27 -16.15
N ILE A 28 -1.66 1.41 -17.30
CA ILE A 28 -0.56 2.35 -17.52
C ILE A 28 -1.10 3.51 -18.34
N SER A 29 -0.82 4.75 -17.93
CA SER A 29 -1.25 5.94 -18.65
C SER A 29 -0.18 7.02 -18.59
N GLY A 30 -0.09 7.83 -19.65
CA GLY A 30 0.90 8.90 -19.74
C GLY A 30 2.28 8.42 -20.17
N ASN A 31 3.17 9.38 -20.36
CA ASN A 31 4.53 9.14 -20.81
C ASN A 31 5.48 10.08 -20.06
N GLY A 32 6.55 9.54 -19.48
CA GLY A 32 7.56 10.33 -18.80
C GLY A 32 8.18 9.60 -17.63
N LYS A 33 9.18 10.25 -17.02
CA LYS A 33 9.81 9.79 -15.78
C LYS A 33 9.71 10.87 -14.69
N PRO A 34 9.68 10.47 -13.41
CA PRO A 34 9.66 9.08 -12.93
C PRO A 34 8.31 8.39 -13.13
N THR A 35 8.29 7.05 -13.22
CA THR A 35 7.03 6.29 -13.24
C THR A 35 6.40 6.33 -11.85
N ILE A 36 5.12 6.72 -11.79
CA ILE A 36 4.32 6.70 -10.57
C ILE A 36 3.67 5.33 -10.42
N ILE A 37 3.84 4.70 -9.26
CA ILE A 37 3.09 3.50 -8.88
C ILE A 37 2.10 3.88 -7.79
N VAL A 38 0.83 3.56 -7.99
CA VAL A 38 -0.26 3.85 -7.05
C VAL A 38 -0.72 2.58 -6.36
N ASP A 39 -0.68 2.58 -5.03
CA ASP A 39 -1.23 1.52 -4.17
C ASP A 39 -2.42 2.07 -3.36
N LEU A 40 -3.54 1.33 -3.39
CA LEU A 40 -4.87 1.82 -3.03
C LEU A 40 -5.23 1.47 -1.58
N ALA A 41 -6.33 2.01 -1.04
CA ALA A 41 -6.81 1.59 0.26
C ALA A 41 -7.23 0.11 0.29
N MET A 42 -7.47 -0.43 1.48
CA MET A 42 -7.95 -1.78 1.69
C MET A 42 -9.23 -2.02 0.87
N GLY A 43 -9.25 -3.08 0.07
CA GLY A 43 -10.41 -3.47 -0.73
C GLY A 43 -10.69 -2.59 -1.97
N GLU A 44 -9.93 -1.52 -2.19
CA GLU A 44 -10.12 -0.66 -3.36
C GLU A 44 -9.59 -1.29 -4.66
N THR A 45 -10.03 -0.73 -5.78
CA THR A 45 -9.65 -1.15 -7.13
C THR A 45 -9.21 0.06 -7.94
N LEU A 46 -8.45 -0.15 -9.01
CA LEU A 46 -7.95 0.90 -9.90
C LEU A 46 -9.06 1.76 -10.51
N GLN A 47 -10.31 1.29 -10.45
CA GLN A 47 -11.47 2.02 -10.92
C GLN A 47 -11.75 3.29 -10.09
N SER A 48 -11.53 3.28 -8.77
CA SER A 48 -11.74 4.48 -7.94
C SER A 48 -10.76 5.60 -8.32
N TRP A 49 -9.56 5.22 -8.77
CA TRP A 49 -8.49 6.14 -9.14
C TRP A 49 -8.49 6.63 -10.59
N HIS A 50 -9.47 6.24 -11.42
CA HIS A 50 -9.46 6.56 -12.85
C HIS A 50 -9.40 8.08 -13.14
N SER A 51 -10.15 8.89 -12.40
CA SER A 51 -10.17 10.35 -12.57
C SER A 51 -8.80 10.96 -12.25
N LEU A 52 -8.22 10.62 -11.11
CA LEU A 52 -6.89 11.09 -10.70
C LEU A 52 -5.80 10.63 -11.66
N GLN A 53 -5.82 9.36 -12.07
CA GLN A 53 -4.86 8.85 -13.05
C GLN A 53 -4.92 9.63 -14.37
N THR A 54 -6.11 9.97 -14.87
CA THR A 54 -6.30 10.78 -16.09
C THR A 54 -5.70 12.19 -15.97
N ARG A 55 -5.65 12.73 -14.75
CA ARG A 55 -5.05 14.04 -14.48
C ARG A 55 -3.53 13.93 -14.33
N LEU A 56 -3.07 12.97 -13.54
CA LEU A 56 -1.64 12.77 -13.24
C LEU A 56 -0.85 12.26 -14.45
N CYS A 57 -1.48 11.52 -15.36
CA CYS A 57 -0.81 10.99 -16.56
C CYS A 57 -0.37 12.09 -17.55
N LYS A 58 -0.79 13.34 -17.34
CA LYS A 58 -0.29 14.51 -18.07
C LYS A 58 1.09 14.95 -17.60
N LEU A 59 1.54 14.52 -16.42
CA LEU A 59 2.81 14.91 -15.80
C LEU A 59 3.92 13.89 -16.07
N THR A 60 3.57 12.60 -16.02
CA THR A 60 4.49 11.47 -16.18
C THR A 60 3.71 10.17 -16.40
N THR A 61 4.39 9.03 -16.54
CA THR A 61 3.73 7.71 -16.58
C THR A 61 3.17 7.34 -15.21
N VAL A 62 1.90 6.91 -15.16
CA VAL A 62 1.18 6.50 -13.94
C VAL A 62 0.64 5.08 -14.09
N VAL A 63 0.94 4.23 -13.13
CA VAL A 63 0.47 2.85 -13.04
C VAL A 63 -0.46 2.69 -11.85
N THR A 64 -1.65 2.18 -12.10
CA THR A 64 -2.62 1.73 -11.09
C THR A 64 -2.92 0.26 -11.34
N TYR A 65 -3.23 -0.49 -10.28
CA TYR A 65 -3.46 -1.92 -10.38
C TYR A 65 -4.45 -2.39 -9.32
N ASP A 66 -5.15 -3.49 -9.61
CA ASP A 66 -5.92 -4.23 -8.60
C ASP A 66 -4.98 -5.26 -7.96
N ARG A 67 -4.87 -5.26 -6.63
CA ARG A 67 -4.15 -6.32 -5.92
C ARG A 67 -4.84 -7.69 -6.15
N LEU A 68 -4.10 -8.80 -6.01
CA LEU A 68 -4.71 -10.11 -6.18
C LEU A 68 -5.85 -10.34 -5.19
N GLY A 69 -6.92 -10.98 -5.64
CA GLY A 69 -8.17 -11.14 -4.89
C GLY A 69 -9.10 -9.93 -4.95
N LEU A 70 -8.70 -8.81 -5.56
CA LEU A 70 -9.53 -7.63 -5.75
C LEU A 70 -9.84 -7.36 -7.24
N GLY A 71 -10.93 -6.64 -7.48
CA GLY A 71 -11.30 -6.12 -8.80
C GLY A 71 -11.33 -7.20 -9.88
N LYS A 72 -10.53 -7.01 -10.94
CA LYS A 72 -10.41 -7.96 -12.05
C LYS A 72 -9.08 -8.73 -12.05
N SER A 73 -8.29 -8.63 -10.99
CA SER A 73 -7.10 -9.45 -10.79
C SER A 73 -7.49 -10.87 -10.40
N ASP A 74 -6.58 -11.83 -10.64
CA ASP A 74 -6.78 -13.22 -10.25
C ASP A 74 -7.03 -13.34 -8.73
N THR A 75 -7.81 -14.35 -8.34
CA THR A 75 -7.97 -14.71 -6.93
C THR A 75 -6.67 -15.24 -6.35
N THR A 76 -6.48 -15.08 -5.04
CA THR A 76 -5.32 -15.62 -4.33
C THR A 76 -5.74 -16.26 -3.00
N SER A 77 -5.06 -17.35 -2.63
CA SER A 77 -5.14 -17.96 -1.30
C SER A 77 -3.98 -17.55 -0.39
N VAL A 78 -3.03 -16.76 -0.91
CA VAL A 78 -1.90 -16.25 -0.12
C VAL A 78 -2.43 -15.27 0.94
N PRO A 79 -2.10 -15.46 2.23
CA PRO A 79 -2.48 -14.53 3.29
C PRO A 79 -2.01 -13.10 2.99
N ARG A 80 -2.88 -12.11 3.19
CA ARG A 80 -2.62 -10.70 2.83
C ARG A 80 -1.80 -9.98 3.91
N THR A 81 -0.69 -10.57 4.35
CA THR A 81 0.25 -9.93 5.28
C THR A 81 1.01 -8.80 4.57
N ILE A 82 1.61 -7.85 5.30
CA ILE A 82 2.38 -6.76 4.68
C ILE A 82 3.55 -7.31 3.84
N GLU A 83 4.22 -8.35 4.31
CA GLU A 83 5.35 -8.98 3.60
C GLU A 83 4.88 -9.56 2.27
N ASN A 84 3.80 -10.34 2.27
CA ASN A 84 3.27 -10.96 1.07
C ASN A 84 2.75 -9.91 0.08
N LEU A 85 2.12 -8.84 0.57
CA LEU A 85 1.66 -7.73 -0.27
C LEU A 85 2.83 -6.97 -0.90
N SER A 86 3.93 -6.76 -0.16
CA SER A 86 5.16 -6.15 -0.67
C SER A 86 5.82 -7.02 -1.75
N ILE A 87 5.92 -8.33 -1.50
CA ILE A 87 6.44 -9.30 -2.48
C ILE A 87 5.57 -9.32 -3.74
N GLU A 88 4.24 -9.36 -3.57
CA GLU A 88 3.28 -9.32 -4.69
C GLU A 88 3.41 -8.04 -5.52
N LEU A 89 3.66 -6.88 -4.89
CA LEU A 89 3.94 -5.64 -5.61
C LEU A 89 5.22 -5.76 -6.46
N ASN A 90 6.30 -6.33 -5.91
CA ASN A 90 7.52 -6.57 -6.68
C ASN A 90 7.28 -7.55 -7.84
N GLU A 91 6.53 -8.63 -7.62
CA GLU A 91 6.14 -9.59 -8.66
C GLU A 91 5.30 -8.91 -9.75
N PHE A 92 4.34 -8.07 -9.38
CA PHE A 92 3.55 -7.27 -10.33
C PHE A 92 4.44 -6.39 -11.21
N LEU A 93 5.33 -5.61 -10.59
CA LEU A 93 6.21 -4.67 -11.31
C LEU A 93 7.17 -5.39 -12.26
N THR A 94 7.81 -6.46 -11.78
CA THR A 94 8.81 -7.22 -12.55
C THR A 94 8.18 -8.05 -13.66
N SER A 95 7.10 -8.80 -13.38
CA SER A 95 6.45 -9.65 -14.39
C SER A 95 5.78 -8.87 -15.53
N ASN A 96 5.38 -7.62 -15.27
CA ASN A 96 4.79 -6.74 -16.27
C ASN A 96 5.80 -5.77 -16.90
N GLY A 97 7.09 -5.92 -16.60
CA GLY A 97 8.16 -5.13 -17.21
C GLY A 97 8.04 -3.63 -16.96
N ILE A 98 7.60 -3.22 -15.77
CA ILE A 98 7.43 -1.82 -15.39
C ILE A 98 8.74 -1.33 -14.76
N PRO A 99 9.58 -0.53 -15.46
CA PRO A 99 10.93 -0.22 -14.98
C PRO A 99 10.94 0.86 -13.90
N GLY A 100 11.76 0.67 -12.87
CA GLY A 100 12.06 1.68 -11.85
C GLY A 100 13.22 2.61 -12.23
N PRO A 101 13.66 3.46 -11.29
CA PRO A 101 13.09 3.64 -9.95
C PRO A 101 11.79 4.49 -9.98
N TYR A 102 10.95 4.35 -8.94
CA TYR A 102 9.56 4.82 -8.92
C TYR A 102 9.33 6.01 -7.98
N LEU A 103 8.33 6.82 -8.32
CA LEU A 103 7.62 7.65 -7.33
C LEU A 103 6.42 6.86 -6.81
N LEU A 104 6.38 6.57 -5.51
CA LEU A 104 5.32 5.77 -4.90
C LEU A 104 4.20 6.67 -4.37
N ILE A 105 2.94 6.34 -4.65
CA ILE A 105 1.78 7.00 -4.06
C ILE A 105 0.88 5.96 -3.42
N GLY A 106 0.72 6.03 -2.09
CA GLY A 106 -0.08 5.07 -1.33
C GLY A 106 -1.26 5.75 -0.66
N HIS A 107 -2.39 5.06 -0.53
CA HIS A 107 -3.51 5.49 0.32
C HIS A 107 -3.81 4.44 1.39
N SER A 108 -3.95 4.87 2.65
CA SER A 108 -4.36 3.99 3.75
C SER A 108 -3.48 2.74 3.86
N LEU A 109 -4.04 1.52 3.76
CA LEU A 109 -3.26 0.27 3.72
C LEU A 109 -2.13 0.29 2.67
N GLY A 110 -2.37 0.86 1.49
CA GLY A 110 -1.37 1.00 0.44
C GLY A 110 -0.12 1.74 0.91
N THR A 111 -0.24 2.67 1.86
CA THR A 111 0.93 3.35 2.44
C THR A 111 1.84 2.40 3.22
N SER A 112 1.28 1.41 3.92
CA SER A 112 2.04 0.41 4.67
C SER A 112 2.75 -0.56 3.73
N ILE A 113 2.06 -0.99 2.66
CA ILE A 113 2.64 -1.84 1.61
C ILE A 113 3.81 -1.12 0.95
N LEU A 114 3.65 0.14 0.55
CA LEU A 114 4.70 0.92 -0.11
C LEU A 114 5.88 1.24 0.81
N ARG A 115 5.64 1.49 2.11
CA ARG A 115 6.71 1.61 3.11
C ARG A 115 7.51 0.31 3.22
N LYS A 116 6.85 -0.84 3.28
CA LYS A 116 7.54 -2.14 3.32
C LYS A 116 8.33 -2.39 2.04
N TYR A 117 7.72 -2.14 0.88
CA TYR A 117 8.37 -2.28 -0.42
C TYR A 117 9.62 -1.40 -0.51
N GLN A 118 9.53 -0.14 -0.08
CA GLN A 118 10.69 0.75 -0.05
C GLN A 118 11.80 0.22 0.85
N ASN A 119 11.48 -0.33 2.02
CA ASN A 119 12.48 -0.90 2.93
C ASN A 119 13.23 -2.10 2.30
N ASP A 120 12.52 -2.93 1.52
CA ASP A 120 13.08 -4.13 0.91
C ASP A 120 13.77 -3.87 -0.44
N HIS A 121 13.38 -2.81 -1.13
CA HIS A 121 13.82 -2.44 -2.49
C HIS A 121 14.21 -0.96 -2.58
N HIS A 122 15.06 -0.51 -1.65
CA HIS A 122 15.35 0.91 -1.45
C HIS A 122 15.92 1.61 -2.69
N GLU A 123 16.64 0.89 -3.54
CA GLU A 123 17.23 1.38 -4.79
C GLU A 123 16.19 1.65 -5.88
N ASN A 124 14.99 1.07 -5.75
CA ASN A 124 13.92 1.19 -6.72
C ASN A 124 12.95 2.34 -6.40
N VAL A 125 13.21 3.16 -5.38
CA VAL A 125 12.28 4.22 -4.94
C VAL A 125 12.97 5.57 -4.90
N LEU A 126 12.44 6.53 -5.65
CA LEU A 126 12.92 7.92 -5.69
C LEU A 126 12.26 8.81 -4.65
N GLY A 127 11.01 8.54 -4.29
CA GLY A 127 10.23 9.36 -3.36
C GLY A 127 8.87 8.75 -3.09
N MET A 128 8.18 9.26 -2.06
CA MET A 128 6.85 8.76 -1.67
C MET A 128 5.86 9.88 -1.36
N ILE A 129 4.59 9.68 -1.72
CA ILE A 129 3.46 10.48 -1.27
C ILE A 129 2.46 9.54 -0.60
N LEU A 130 2.25 9.72 0.70
CA LEU A 130 1.39 8.85 1.52
C LEU A 130 0.12 9.60 1.91
N ILE A 131 -1.01 9.14 1.39
CA ILE A 131 -2.33 9.72 1.61
C ILE A 131 -2.97 9.02 2.79
N ASP A 132 -3.30 9.81 3.81
CA ASP A 132 -3.90 9.41 5.07
C ASP A 132 -3.38 8.06 5.62
N PRO A 133 -2.06 7.92 5.83
CA PRO A 133 -1.46 6.67 6.27
C PRO A 133 -2.00 6.25 7.64
N VAL A 134 -2.10 4.93 7.82
CA VAL A 134 -2.44 4.33 9.12
C VAL A 134 -1.15 4.17 9.91
N HIS A 135 -1.11 4.69 11.13
CA HIS A 135 0.02 4.48 12.01
C HIS A 135 -0.10 3.13 12.73
N GLU A 136 1.00 2.38 12.79
CA GLU A 136 1.08 1.03 13.39
C GLU A 136 0.47 0.95 14.80
N ASP A 137 0.69 1.96 15.64
CA ASP A 137 0.12 2.01 17.00
C ASP A 137 -1.25 2.69 17.12
N GLN A 138 -1.85 3.16 16.02
CA GLN A 138 -3.08 3.96 16.08
C GLN A 138 -4.24 3.20 16.72
N PHE A 139 -4.48 1.95 16.30
CA PHE A 139 -5.58 1.16 16.86
C PHE A 139 -5.40 0.92 18.35
N ASP A 140 -4.19 0.49 18.76
CA ASP A 140 -3.90 0.16 20.16
C ASP A 140 -4.05 1.40 21.06
N ARG A 141 -3.58 2.57 20.59
CA ARG A 141 -3.75 3.85 21.31
C ARG A 141 -5.23 4.24 21.44
N LEU A 142 -6.03 4.07 20.39
CA LEU A 142 -7.46 4.39 20.42
C LEU A 142 -8.28 3.41 21.27
N ILE A 143 -7.88 2.14 21.34
CA ILE A 143 -8.51 1.15 22.22
C ILE A 143 -8.14 1.41 23.68
N ALA A 144 -6.89 1.78 23.97
CA ALA A 144 -6.40 1.97 25.34
C ALA A 144 -7.13 3.08 26.11
N ILE A 145 -7.67 4.10 25.43
CA ILE A 145 -8.43 5.18 26.06
C ILE A 145 -9.91 4.84 26.32
N LYS A 146 -10.41 3.72 25.78
CA LYS A 146 -11.82 3.32 25.92
C LYS A 146 -12.05 2.53 27.22
N SER A 147 -13.29 2.59 27.72
CA SER A 147 -13.76 1.69 28.77
C SER A 147 -13.67 0.22 28.31
N LYS A 148 -13.51 -0.74 29.22
CA LYS A 148 -13.47 -2.17 28.87
C LYS A 148 -14.70 -2.61 28.06
N GLU A 149 -15.88 -2.11 28.43
CA GLU A 149 -17.12 -2.39 27.71
C GLU A 149 -17.07 -1.88 26.26
N ASP A 150 -16.56 -0.67 26.04
CA ASP A 150 -16.44 -0.09 24.70
C ASP A 150 -15.32 -0.73 23.86
N GLN A 151 -14.26 -1.23 24.51
CA GLN A 151 -13.24 -2.05 23.84
C GLN A 151 -13.88 -3.33 23.29
N GLU A 152 -14.64 -4.07 24.10
CA GLU A 152 -15.35 -5.27 23.67
C GLU A 152 -16.36 -5.00 22.55
N LYS A 153 -17.12 -3.90 22.65
CA LYS A 153 -18.05 -3.46 21.58
C LYS A 153 -17.30 -3.18 20.28
N THR A 154 -16.14 -2.50 20.36
CA THR A 154 -15.32 -2.16 19.19
C THR A 154 -14.80 -3.43 18.52
N ILE A 155 -14.28 -4.39 19.29
CA ILE A 155 -13.78 -5.68 18.77
C ILE A 155 -14.90 -6.46 18.10
N LYS A 156 -16.05 -6.65 18.77
CA LYS A 156 -17.21 -7.35 18.20
C LYS A 156 -17.75 -6.67 16.94
N TRP A 157 -17.79 -5.34 16.93
CA TRP A 157 -18.21 -4.57 15.76
C TRP A 157 -17.25 -4.82 14.58
N ARG A 158 -15.94 -4.82 14.83
CA ARG A 158 -14.91 -5.06 13.82
C ARG A 158 -15.03 -6.47 13.22
N GLU A 159 -15.13 -7.51 14.06
CA GLU A 159 -15.33 -8.89 13.61
C GLU A 159 -16.60 -9.03 12.75
N LYS A 160 -17.70 -8.42 13.19
CA LYS A 160 -18.95 -8.42 12.42
C LYS A 160 -18.79 -7.69 11.09
N PHE A 161 -18.13 -6.53 11.09
CA PHE A 161 -17.88 -5.74 9.89
C PHE A 161 -17.05 -6.52 8.86
N GLU A 162 -15.96 -7.16 9.28
CA GLU A 162 -15.12 -8.00 8.41
C GLU A 162 -15.94 -9.10 7.72
N MET A 163 -16.89 -9.71 8.44
CA MET A 163 -17.78 -10.73 7.89
C MET A 163 -18.80 -10.18 6.87
N THR A 164 -18.99 -8.87 6.77
CA THR A 164 -19.83 -8.24 5.73
C THR A 164 -19.06 -7.94 4.44
N LEU A 165 -17.72 -7.91 4.50
CA LEU A 165 -16.86 -7.59 3.36
C LEU A 165 -16.86 -8.72 2.33
N LYS A 166 -16.59 -8.39 1.06
CA LYS A 166 -16.34 -9.40 0.03
C LYS A 166 -15.07 -10.18 0.36
N THR A 167 -14.92 -11.39 -0.17
CA THR A 167 -13.81 -12.30 0.16
C THR A 167 -12.44 -11.64 0.08
N GLY A 168 -12.12 -10.95 -1.02
CA GLY A 168 -10.81 -10.28 -1.18
C GLY A 168 -10.57 -9.17 -0.16
N GLU A 169 -11.57 -8.30 0.03
CA GLU A 169 -11.55 -7.20 1.00
C GLU A 169 -11.40 -7.74 2.43
N ARG A 170 -12.15 -8.80 2.77
CA ARG A 170 -12.08 -9.49 4.06
C ARG A 170 -10.70 -10.07 4.31
N ASN A 171 -10.10 -10.72 3.30
CA ASN A 171 -8.77 -11.32 3.43
C ASN A 171 -7.70 -10.26 3.77
N GLU A 172 -7.85 -9.03 3.31
CA GLU A 172 -6.99 -7.91 3.74
C GLU A 172 -7.35 -7.44 5.15
N ALA A 173 -8.64 -7.30 5.47
CA ALA A 173 -9.10 -6.76 6.75
C ALA A 173 -8.71 -7.63 7.97
N ILE A 174 -8.84 -8.96 7.85
CA ILE A 174 -8.52 -9.89 8.96
C ILE A 174 -7.03 -9.92 9.30
N MET A 175 -6.16 -9.44 8.41
CA MET A 175 -4.71 -9.40 8.61
C MET A 175 -4.25 -8.10 9.29
N TYR A 176 -5.13 -7.13 9.52
CA TYR A 176 -4.78 -5.80 10.04
C TYR A 176 -3.83 -5.81 11.24
N HIS A 177 -4.12 -6.62 12.28
CA HIS A 177 -3.27 -6.65 13.48
C HIS A 177 -1.87 -7.19 13.18
N GLN A 178 -1.77 -8.23 12.35
CA GLN A 178 -0.49 -8.76 11.90
C GLN A 178 0.26 -7.76 11.02
N GLN A 179 -0.46 -7.06 10.13
CA GLN A 179 0.09 -6.01 9.29
C GLN A 179 0.68 -4.86 10.11
N MET A 180 -0.07 -4.33 11.09
CA MET A 180 0.41 -3.25 11.94
C MET A 180 1.56 -3.69 12.85
N ALA A 181 1.53 -4.93 13.35
CA ALA A 181 2.63 -5.49 14.13
C ALA A 181 3.93 -5.54 13.32
N ALA A 182 3.88 -5.99 12.06
CA ALA A 182 5.03 -6.01 11.16
C ALA A 182 5.58 -4.60 10.86
N MET A 183 4.69 -3.60 10.75
CA MET A 183 5.07 -2.23 10.42
C MET A 183 5.83 -1.50 11.54
N ARG A 184 5.76 -1.98 12.80
CA ARG A 184 6.49 -1.38 13.93
C ARG A 184 8.01 -1.39 13.75
N ASP A 185 8.53 -2.37 13.01
CA ASP A 185 9.96 -2.49 12.73
C ASP A 185 10.36 -1.79 11.42
N VAL A 186 9.40 -1.24 10.65
CA VAL A 186 9.65 -0.60 9.35
C VAL A 186 9.82 0.90 9.52
N LYS A 187 11.07 1.35 9.42
CA LYS A 187 11.42 2.77 9.52
C LYS A 187 11.20 3.49 8.20
N TYR A 188 10.93 4.79 8.29
CA TYR A 188 11.00 5.65 7.11
C TYR A 188 12.46 5.82 6.67
N PRO A 189 12.74 5.78 5.35
CA PRO A 189 14.06 6.13 4.85
C PRO A 189 14.30 7.61 5.09
N THR A 190 15.56 8.01 5.28
CA THR A 190 15.96 9.41 5.51
C THR A 190 16.61 10.06 4.28
N ASN A 191 16.82 9.30 3.21
CA ASN A 191 17.58 9.70 2.03
C ASN A 191 16.71 9.98 0.79
N ILE A 192 15.38 9.89 0.90
CA ILE A 192 14.44 10.22 -0.18
C ILE A 192 13.40 11.23 0.32
N PRO A 193 12.86 12.10 -0.57
CA PRO A 193 11.76 12.98 -0.23
C PRO A 193 10.46 12.20 0.01
N ILE A 194 9.74 12.59 1.07
CA ILE A 194 8.45 11.99 1.45
C ILE A 194 7.46 13.10 1.78
N THR A 195 6.25 13.01 1.22
CA THR A 195 5.11 13.83 1.64
C THR A 195 4.06 12.94 2.30
N ILE A 196 3.58 13.29 3.48
CA ILE A 196 2.37 12.74 4.08
C ILE A 196 1.25 13.75 3.89
N ILE A 197 0.13 13.33 3.30
CA ILE A 197 -1.10 14.13 3.21
C ILE A 197 -2.09 13.55 4.22
N GLY A 198 -2.26 14.20 5.38
CA GLY A 198 -3.01 13.68 6.52
C GLY A 198 -4.35 14.38 6.75
N SER A 199 -5.41 13.60 6.96
CA SER A 199 -6.71 14.11 7.42
C SER A 199 -6.75 14.17 8.95
N PHE A 200 -7.11 15.34 9.46
CA PHE A 200 -7.35 15.62 10.87
C PHE A 200 -8.79 16.12 11.10
N ARG A 201 -9.72 15.76 10.21
CA ARG A 201 -11.14 16.05 10.39
C ARG A 201 -11.71 15.17 11.50
N VAL A 202 -12.39 15.78 12.46
CA VAL A 202 -13.21 15.06 13.45
C VAL A 202 -14.56 14.79 12.81
N GLY A 203 -14.75 13.56 12.32
CA GLY A 203 -15.99 13.11 11.69
C GLY A 203 -16.95 12.42 12.66
N PRO A 204 -18.14 11.99 12.18
CA PRO A 204 -19.04 11.16 12.98
C PRO A 204 -18.33 9.93 13.55
N GLY A 205 -18.45 9.74 14.86
CA GLY A 205 -17.81 8.62 15.57
C GLY A 205 -16.34 8.82 15.94
N ALA A 206 -15.73 9.95 15.56
CA ALA A 206 -14.39 10.34 16.00
C ALA A 206 -14.46 11.46 17.05
N SER A 207 -13.50 11.47 17.96
CA SER A 207 -13.37 12.49 19.02
C SER A 207 -12.19 13.44 18.77
N GLU A 208 -12.13 14.53 19.53
CA GLU A 208 -10.95 15.40 19.56
C GLU A 208 -9.71 14.66 20.10
N GLU A 209 -9.92 13.75 21.04
CA GLU A 209 -8.86 12.90 21.59
C GLU A 209 -8.28 11.96 20.53
N ASP A 210 -9.14 11.39 19.67
CA ASP A 210 -8.70 10.55 18.55
C ASP A 210 -7.81 11.35 17.59
N ARG A 211 -8.20 12.60 17.31
CA ARG A 211 -7.42 13.52 16.49
C ARG A 211 -6.07 13.84 17.14
N GLN A 212 -6.05 14.06 18.46
CA GLN A 212 -4.83 14.37 19.18
C GLN A 212 -3.86 13.18 19.19
N ILE A 213 -4.37 11.95 19.40
CA ILE A 213 -3.59 10.72 19.27
C ILE A 213 -2.97 10.62 17.87
N LYS A 214 -3.76 10.86 16.81
CA LYS A 214 -3.24 10.83 15.44
C LYS A 214 -2.12 11.85 15.21
N LYS A 215 -2.27 13.08 15.74
CA LYS A 215 -1.23 14.12 15.66
C LYS A 215 0.06 13.69 16.36
N GLU A 216 -0.05 13.12 17.57
CA GLU A 216 1.11 12.61 18.31
C GLU A 216 1.84 11.53 17.54
N LEU A 217 1.11 10.57 16.98
CA LEU A 217 1.66 9.48 16.18
C LEU A 217 2.35 10.01 14.91
N PHE A 218 1.73 10.96 14.20
CA PHE A 218 2.39 11.57 13.03
C PHE A 218 3.65 12.34 13.44
N ASN A 219 3.63 13.05 14.56
CA ASN A 219 4.83 13.73 15.09
C ASN A 219 5.95 12.73 15.46
N GLN A 220 5.63 11.51 15.89
CA GLN A 220 6.65 10.48 16.11
C GLN A 220 7.40 10.14 14.82
N TRP A 221 6.68 9.93 13.71
CA TRP A 221 7.32 9.73 12.41
C TRP A 221 8.13 10.94 11.95
N LEU A 222 7.60 12.17 12.12
CA LEU A 222 8.33 13.39 11.74
C LEU A 222 9.63 13.56 12.55
N ASN A 223 9.63 13.18 13.83
CA ASN A 223 10.85 13.22 14.65
C ASN A 223 11.88 12.17 14.21
N GLN A 224 11.44 11.00 13.73
CA GLN A 224 12.32 9.93 13.25
C GLN A 224 12.87 10.22 11.83
N ALA A 225 12.09 10.88 10.99
CA ALA A 225 12.43 11.25 9.62
C ALA A 225 12.04 12.72 9.34
N PRO A 226 12.88 13.69 9.79
CA PRO A 226 12.57 15.12 9.70
C PRO A 226 12.42 15.68 8.30
N GLN A 227 12.83 14.94 7.27
CA GLN A 227 12.66 15.34 5.87
C GLN A 227 11.24 15.06 5.34
N ILE A 228 10.39 14.36 6.10
CA ILE A 228 8.99 14.18 5.76
C ILE A 228 8.27 15.53 5.81
N LYS A 229 7.62 15.89 4.70
CA LYS A 229 6.68 17.03 4.64
C LYS A 229 5.28 16.57 5.04
N LEU A 230 4.67 17.19 6.04
CA LEU A 230 3.27 16.97 6.38
C LEU A 230 2.37 18.05 5.75
N VAL A 231 1.45 17.62 4.89
CA VAL A 231 0.32 18.42 4.39
C VAL A 231 -0.94 17.99 5.13
N ALA A 232 -1.42 18.83 6.04
CA ALA A 232 -2.57 18.53 6.90
C ALA A 232 -3.86 19.20 6.38
N THR A 233 -4.98 18.48 6.43
CA THR A 233 -6.31 19.05 6.17
C THR A 233 -7.33 18.65 7.23
N THR A 234 -8.26 19.55 7.54
CA THR A 234 -9.45 19.28 8.37
C THR A 234 -10.75 19.26 7.56
N LYS A 235 -10.68 19.51 6.24
CA LYS A 235 -11.84 19.57 5.35
C LYS A 235 -12.22 18.20 4.81
N SER A 236 -11.21 17.39 4.45
CA SER A 236 -11.38 16.03 3.95
C SER A 236 -11.45 14.98 5.06
N GLY A 237 -12.19 13.91 4.80
CA GLY A 237 -12.10 12.67 5.59
C GLY A 237 -10.93 11.79 5.12
N HIS A 238 -11.10 10.46 5.23
CA HIS A 238 -10.07 9.49 4.87
C HIS A 238 -9.70 9.48 3.38
N TYR A 239 -10.62 9.85 2.49
CA TYR A 239 -10.44 9.88 1.03
C TYR A 239 -10.08 11.28 0.54
N ILE A 240 -8.94 11.80 0.98
CA ILE A 240 -8.48 13.17 0.69
C ILE A 240 -8.32 13.38 -0.81
N GLN A 241 -7.84 12.37 -1.52
CA GLN A 241 -7.65 12.40 -2.97
C GLN A 241 -8.95 12.59 -3.76
N ASP A 242 -10.10 12.25 -3.16
CA ASP A 242 -11.41 12.41 -3.79
C ASP A 242 -12.02 13.77 -3.46
N SER A 243 -11.94 14.19 -2.18
CA SER A 243 -12.57 15.44 -1.71
C SER A 243 -11.71 16.70 -1.90
N GLU A 244 -10.39 16.57 -1.86
CA GLU A 244 -9.41 17.64 -2.10
C GLU A 244 -8.30 17.16 -3.06
N PRO A 245 -8.65 16.77 -4.31
CA PRO A 245 -7.69 16.18 -5.26
C PRO A 245 -6.50 17.09 -5.59
N GLU A 246 -6.68 18.42 -5.50
CA GLU A 246 -5.59 19.37 -5.75
C GLU A 246 -4.46 19.25 -4.72
N LEU A 247 -4.75 18.89 -3.46
CA LEU A 247 -3.70 18.65 -2.46
C LEU A 247 -2.75 17.54 -2.91
N LEU A 248 -3.29 16.46 -3.48
CA LEU A 248 -2.46 15.39 -4.03
C LEU A 248 -1.74 15.85 -5.30
N ILE A 249 -2.45 16.46 -6.24
CA ILE A 249 -1.92 16.78 -7.56
C ILE A 249 -0.79 17.81 -7.48
N ASP A 250 -0.93 18.80 -6.61
CA ASP A 250 0.12 19.81 -6.42
C ASP A 250 1.35 19.21 -5.74
N GLU A 251 1.18 18.34 -4.75
CA GLU A 251 2.31 17.61 -4.15
C GLU A 251 3.01 16.68 -5.15
N VAL A 252 2.27 16.05 -6.07
CA VAL A 252 2.88 15.26 -7.15
C VAL A 252 3.71 16.14 -8.08
N LYS A 253 3.22 17.32 -8.48
CA LYS A 253 4.00 18.26 -9.32
C LYS A 253 5.29 18.67 -8.61
N LEU A 254 5.18 19.10 -7.36
CA LEU A 254 6.33 19.52 -6.55
C LEU A 254 7.35 18.39 -6.38
N MET A 255 6.88 17.17 -6.13
CA MET A 255 7.74 16.00 -5.99
C MET A 255 8.47 15.67 -7.31
N ILE A 256 7.76 15.68 -8.44
CA ILE A 256 8.36 15.44 -9.76
C ILE A 256 9.41 16.51 -10.09
N GLU A 257 9.12 17.78 -9.82
CA GLU A 257 10.07 18.88 -10.04
C GLU A 257 11.33 18.68 -9.20
N LYS A 258 11.19 18.39 -7.90
CA LYS A 258 12.31 18.10 -7.01
C LYS A 258 13.18 16.95 -7.51
N LEU A 259 12.56 15.84 -7.90
CA LEU A 259 13.27 14.64 -8.38
C LEU A 259 13.94 14.82 -9.76
N ARG A 260 13.60 15.87 -10.50
CA ARG A 260 14.26 16.19 -11.79
C ARG A 260 15.44 17.15 -11.64
N THR A 261 15.55 17.82 -10.50
CA THR A 261 16.61 18.79 -10.20
C THR A 261 17.78 18.21 -9.39
N GLU A 262 17.59 17.02 -8.80
CA GLU A 262 18.60 16.23 -8.08
C GLU A 262 19.27 15.23 -9.03
#